data_AF-A0AB35EVW6-F1
#
_entry.id   AF-A0AB35EVW6-F1
#
_cell.length_a   1.000
_cell.length_b   1.000
_cell.length_c   1.000
_cell.angle_alpha   90.00
_cell.angle_beta   90.00
_cell.angle_gamma   90.00
#
_symmetry.space_group_name_H-M   'P 1'
#
loop_
_entity.id
_entity.type
_entity.pdbx_description
1 polymer ?
#
loop_
_entity_poly.entity_id
_entity_poly.type
_entity_poly.pdbx_seq_one_letter_code
_entity_poly.pdbx_strand_id
1 'polypeptide(L)' 'MKRQKRDRLERAHQRGYQAGIAGRSKEMCPYQTINQRSQWLGGWREAIGDRALIA' A
#
# COMPACT_ATOMS: atom_id res chain seq x y z
N MET A 1 -12.08 18.65 14.48
CA MET A 1 -12.05 18.04 13.14
C MET A 1 -12.59 16.61 13.23
N LYS A 2 -13.77 16.32 12.66
CA LYS A 2 -14.22 14.93 12.52
C LYS A 2 -13.35 14.27 11.45
N ARG A 3 -12.23 13.67 11.86
CA ARG A 3 -11.43 12.84 10.97
C ARG A 3 -12.32 11.64 10.65
N GLN A 4 -12.99 11.66 9.49
CA GLN A 4 -13.61 10.46 8.94
C GLN A 4 -12.58 9.34 9.10
N LYS A 5 -12.98 8.22 9.73
CA LYS A 5 -12.12 7.04 9.81
C LYS A 5 -11.82 6.66 8.37
N ARG A 6 -10.68 7.13 7.84
CA ARG A 6 -10.17 6.71 6.53
C ARG A 6 -10.30 5.21 6.49
N ASP A 7 -10.99 4.73 5.46
CA ASP A 7 -11.41 3.35 5.35
C ASP A 7 -10.20 2.45 5.58
N ARG A 8 -10.39 1.34 6.31
CA ARG A 8 -9.28 0.45 6.67
C ARG A 8 -8.56 -0.05 5.40
N LEU A 9 -9.29 -0.18 4.30
CA LEU A 9 -8.78 -0.56 2.99
C LEU A 9 -7.92 0.54 2.35
N GLU A 10 -8.40 1.79 2.36
CA GLU A 10 -7.64 2.94 1.83
C GLU A 10 -6.32 3.14 2.59
N ARG A 11 -6.34 2.95 3.92
CA ARG A 11 -5.12 2.98 4.72
C ARG A 11 -4.16 1.86 4.33
N ALA A 12 -4.66 0.65 4.10
CA ALA A 12 -3.84 -0.47 3.68
C ALA A 12 -3.18 -0.18 2.32
N HIS A 13 -3.93 0.38 1.37
CA HIS A 13 -3.42 0.83 0.07
C HIS A 13 -2.28 1.85 0.21
N GLN A 14 -2.51 2.96 0.93
CA GLN A 14 -1.48 3.99 1.15
C GLN A 14 -0.21 3.43 1.81
N ARG A 15 -0.35 2.50 2.76
CA ARG A 15 0.79 1.83 3.40
C ARG A 15 1.56 0.94 2.42
N GLY A 16 0.86 0.31 1.49
CA GLY A 16 1.44 -0.48 0.41
C GLY A 16 2.29 0.38 -0.52
N TYR A 17 1.71 1.51 -0.95
CA TYR A 17 2.39 2.48 -1.81
C TYR A 17 3.68 3.00 -1.17
N GLN A 18 3.62 3.45 0.09
CA GLN A 18 4.81 3.88 0.83
C GLN A 18 5.88 2.79 0.93
N ALA A 19 5.49 1.53 1.13
CA ALA A 19 6.43 0.41 1.18
C ALA A 19 7.11 0.14 -0.17
N GLY A 20 6.37 0.28 -1.29
CA GLY A 20 6.92 0.13 -2.64
C GLY A 20 7.89 1.24 -3.00
N ILE A 21 7.56 2.50 -2.67
CA ILE A 21 8.46 3.65 -2.86
C ILE A 21 9.74 3.47 -2.04
N ALA A 22 9.61 2.98 -0.80
CA ALA A 22 10.76 2.68 0.05
C ALA A 22 11.57 1.44 -0.38
N GLY A 23 11.15 0.71 -1.43
CA GLY A 23 11.85 -0.47 -1.92
C GLY A 23 11.76 -1.70 -1.02
N ARG A 24 10.74 -1.77 -0.16
CA ARG A 24 10.48 -2.94 0.68
C ARG A 24 9.81 -4.05 -0.14
N SER A 25 10.07 -5.30 0.22
CA SER A 25 9.45 -6.46 -0.44
C SER A 25 7.94 -6.57 -0.16
N LYS A 26 7.21 -7.12 -1.13
CA LYS A 26 5.76 -7.40 -1.02
C LYS A 26 5.38 -8.34 0.15
N GLU A 27 6.34 -9.12 0.63
CA GLU A 27 6.18 -10.08 1.73
C GLU A 27 6.10 -9.41 3.10
N MET A 28 6.54 -8.16 3.21
CA MET A 28 6.49 -7.36 4.44
C MET A 28 5.08 -6.81 4.73
N CYS A 29 4.06 -7.26 3.98
CA CYS A 29 2.67 -6.89 4.20
C CYS A 29 2.21 -7.36 5.60
N PRO A 30 1.83 -6.44 6.52
CA PRO A 30 1.43 -6.81 7.88
C PRO A 30 -0.01 -7.38 7.96
N TYR A 31 -0.75 -7.36 6.86
CA TYR A 31 -2.17 -7.72 6.83
C TYR A 31 -2.36 -9.20 6.49
N GLN A 32 -3.04 -9.93 7.38
CA GLN A 32 -3.48 -11.31 7.14
C GLN A 32 -4.85 -11.38 6.44
N THR A 33 -5.71 -10.38 6.64
CA THR A 33 -7.01 -10.34 5.96
C THR A 33 -6.83 -10.12 4.47
N ILE A 34 -7.47 -10.95 3.64
CA ILE A 34 -7.39 -10.91 2.18
C ILE A 34 -7.71 -9.51 1.63
N ASN A 35 -8.81 -8.88 2.08
CA ASN A 35 -9.21 -7.56 1.56
C ASN A 35 -8.15 -6.47 1.81
N GLN A 36 -7.60 -6.41 3.03
CA GLN A 36 -6.56 -5.42 3.37
C GLN A 36 -5.24 -5.74 2.66
N ARG A 37 -4.89 -7.03 2.54
CA ARG A 37 -3.69 -7.48 1.81
C ARG A 37 -3.77 -7.14 0.32
N SER A 38 -4.92 -7.36 -0.32
CA SER A 38 -5.14 -7.01 -1.73
C SER A 38 -4.96 -5.51 -1.96
N GLN A 39 -5.50 -4.68 -1.07
CA GLN A 39 -5.36 -3.21 -1.15
C GLN A 39 -3.92 -2.76 -0.95
N TRP A 40 -3.22 -3.31 0.05
CA TRP A 40 -1.80 -3.03 0.29
C TRP A 40 -0.92 -3.47 -0.88
N LEU A 41 -1.16 -4.65 -1.45
CA LEU A 41 -0.43 -5.11 -2.63
C LEU A 41 -0.72 -4.26 -3.87
N GLY A 42 -1.94 -3.73 -4.01
CA GLY A 42 -2.31 -2.78 -5.06
C GLY A 42 -1.45 -1.52 -5.00
N GLY A 43 -1.46 -0.82 -3.86
CA GLY A 43 -0.62 0.36 -3.66
C GLY A 43 0.86 0.08 -3.83
N TRP A 44 1.35 -1.07 -3.35
CA TRP A 44 2.76 -1.47 -3.54
C TRP A 44 3.14 -1.61 -5.03
N ARG A 45 2.28 -2.23 -5.84
CA ARG A 45 2.51 -2.37 -7.29
C ARG A 45 2.51 -1.02 -8.00
N GLU A 46 1.57 -0.14 -7.66
CA GLU A 46 1.52 1.23 -8.18
C GLU A 46 2.85 1.96 -7.89
N ALA A 47 3.33 1.90 -6.65
CA ALA A 47 4.60 2.52 -6.28
C ALA A 47 5.83 1.95 -7.01
N ILE A 48 5.85 0.65 -7.31
CA ILE A 48 6.93 0.04 -8.10
C ILE A 48 6.84 0.50 -9.56
N GLY A 49 5.62 0.59 -10.11
CA GLY A 49 5.39 1.17 -11.44
C GLY A 49 5.87 2.62 -11.52
N ASP A 50 5.49 3.46 -10.55
CA ASP A 50 5.92 4.86 -10.48
C ASP A 50 7.43 5.00 -10.32
N ARG A 51 8.07 4.15 -9.49
CA ARG A 51 9.54 4.13 -9.38
C ARG A 51 10.21 3.74 -10.68
N ALA A 52 9.65 2.82 -11.44
CA ALA A 52 10.20 2.42 -12.73
C ALA A 52 10.00 3.48 -13.82
N LEU A 53 9.02 4.38 -13.68
CA LEU A 53 8.81 5.52 -14.59
C LEU A 53 9.72 6.72 -14.27
N ILE A 54 10.17 6.84 -13.02
CA ILE A 54 11.00 7.95 -12.54
C ILE A 54 12.51 7.62 -12.62
N ALA A 55 12.86 6.34 -12.68
CA ALA A 55 14.24 5.84 -12.84
C ALA A 55 14.64 5.74 -14.32
#